data_AF-A0A317J9B2-F1
#
_entry.id   AF-A0A317J9B2-F1
#
_cell.length_a   1.000
_cell.length_b   1.000
_cell.length_c   1.000
_cell.angle_alpha   90.00
_cell.angle_beta   90.00
_cell.angle_gamma   90.00
#
_symmetry.space_group_name_H-M   'P 1'
#
loop_
_entity.id
_entity.type
_entity.pdbx_description
1 polymer ?
#
loop_
_entity_poly.entity_id
_entity_poly.type
_entity_poly.pdbx_seq_one_letter_code
_entity_poly.pdbx_strand_id
1 'polypeptide(L)'
;MIPRPGQPGDETWAGSPFESRWMTGVWGQLTYDPELDLVYYGSSGVGPASEAQRNMLGATMAGTNTRFAVRPKTGEVVWKHQVLPRDNWDQECTFEMMIINTPVNPSAAGMLSVNPDARRGPRKTLTGVPCKTGIAWSFDAATGEFLWAKPTTEQNLVARIDPKGLVTVNEDAVLKEIGKTYHVCPTYNGGRDWPQGAYNPKSNVMYMPLSNLCIDSTARTDRKAEPRYVYNTDNVGKFAAGKDKVGRIDAISVETGKTLWSWETRVSNYSPILASGGGLLFNGSMDRYLRALDADSGQVLWQTRLPSQAVGGAVTYSINGRQFIAIAAGGGPIAALGTGLTPEADMSSGNNAMYVFALPQ
;
A
#
# COMPACT_ATOMS: atom_id res chain seq x y z
N MET A 1 1.78 7.88 19.59
CA MET A 1 1.02 7.63 18.35
C MET A 1 -0.47 7.60 18.65
N ILE A 2 -0.96 6.59 19.36
CA ILE A 2 -2.33 6.57 19.89
C ILE A 2 -2.40 7.57 21.06
N PRO A 3 -3.32 8.55 21.05
CA PRO A 3 -3.52 9.46 22.17
C PRO A 3 -3.86 8.67 23.44
N ARG A 4 -3.22 9.01 24.56
CA ARG A 4 -3.66 8.57 25.90
C ARG A 4 -4.84 9.42 26.38
N PRO A 5 -5.58 8.97 27.41
CA PRO A 5 -6.66 9.76 28.00
C PRO A 5 -6.25 11.20 28.29
N GLY A 6 -7.01 12.16 27.77
CA GLY A 6 -6.77 13.60 27.94
C GLY A 6 -5.67 14.22 27.07
N GLN A 7 -4.99 13.44 26.22
CA GLN A 7 -4.06 13.98 25.22
C GLN A 7 -4.80 14.49 23.97
N PRO A 8 -4.23 15.44 23.22
CA PRO A 8 -4.82 15.88 21.96
C PRO A 8 -5.08 14.71 20.99
N GLY A 9 -6.31 14.63 20.48
CA GLY A 9 -6.78 13.55 19.61
C GLY A 9 -7.53 12.46 20.35
N ASP A 10 -7.50 12.40 21.68
CA ASP A 10 -8.26 11.44 22.49
C ASP A 10 -9.78 11.58 22.26
N GLU A 11 -10.25 12.81 22.06
CA GLU A 11 -11.63 13.15 21.73
C GLU A 11 -12.13 12.50 20.43
N THR A 12 -11.21 12.11 19.54
CA THR A 12 -11.54 11.48 18.25
C THR A 12 -11.82 9.97 18.36
N TRP A 13 -11.69 9.39 19.56
CA TRP A 13 -11.88 7.97 19.84
C TRP A 13 -13.25 7.64 20.46
N ALA A 14 -14.21 8.57 20.39
CA ALA A 14 -15.58 8.39 20.86
C ALA A 14 -15.69 7.85 22.31
N GLY A 15 -14.79 8.29 23.19
CA GLY A 15 -14.79 7.88 24.61
C GLY A 15 -14.33 6.43 24.86
N SER A 16 -13.80 5.74 23.84
CA SER A 16 -13.34 4.36 24.01
C SER A 16 -12.15 4.26 25.00
N PRO A 17 -12.16 3.31 25.95
CA PRO A 17 -11.03 3.07 26.85
C PRO A 17 -9.74 2.80 26.08
N PHE A 18 -8.61 3.27 26.60
CA PHE A 18 -7.31 3.14 25.91
C PHE A 18 -6.95 1.67 25.66
N GLU A 19 -7.26 0.79 26.60
CA GLU A 19 -7.03 -0.65 26.57
C GLU A 19 -7.89 -1.38 25.53
N SER A 20 -8.93 -0.72 25.01
CA SER A 20 -9.82 -1.22 23.94
C SER A 20 -9.41 -0.74 22.54
N ARG A 21 -8.34 0.06 22.43
CA ARG A 21 -7.80 0.57 21.16
C ARG A 21 -6.75 -0.41 20.61
N TRP A 22 -7.22 -1.54 20.07
CA TRP A 22 -6.35 -2.66 19.71
C TRP A 22 -5.62 -2.50 18.37
N MET A 23 -4.50 -3.21 18.23
CA MET A 23 -3.79 -3.51 16.97
C MET A 23 -3.05 -2.36 16.28
N THR A 24 -3.42 -1.10 16.49
CA THR A 24 -2.72 0.04 15.88
C THR A 24 -1.22 -0.02 16.18
N GLY A 25 -0.41 -0.03 15.14
CA GLY A 25 1.05 -0.20 15.21
C GLY A 25 1.77 0.38 13.99
N VAL A 26 3.05 0.02 13.85
CA VAL A 26 3.94 0.41 12.74
C VAL A 26 4.67 -0.84 12.28
N TRP A 27 4.17 -1.48 11.24
CA TRP A 27 4.71 -2.76 10.77
C TRP A 27 5.29 -2.71 9.36
N GLY A 28 4.91 -1.69 8.58
CA GLY A 28 5.47 -1.45 7.26
C GLY A 28 6.87 -0.83 7.30
N GLN A 29 7.37 -0.48 6.12
CA GLN A 29 8.73 -0.03 5.92
C GLN A 29 8.93 1.42 6.37
N LEU A 30 10.10 1.68 6.95
CA LEU A 30 10.57 3.02 7.29
C LEU A 30 11.47 3.55 6.16
N THR A 31 11.42 4.85 5.90
CA THR A 31 12.38 5.55 5.03
C THR A 31 13.03 6.71 5.77
N TYR A 32 14.21 7.15 5.32
CA TYR A 32 14.99 8.20 5.99
C TYR A 32 15.59 9.15 4.97
N ASP A 33 15.49 10.45 5.25
CA ASP A 33 16.20 11.50 4.51
C ASP A 33 17.35 12.04 5.38
N PRO A 34 18.62 11.82 4.99
CA PRO A 34 19.77 12.33 5.73
C PRO A 34 19.93 13.86 5.67
N GLU A 35 19.46 14.53 4.62
CA GLU A 35 19.57 15.99 4.49
C GLU A 35 18.56 16.71 5.39
N LEU A 36 17.36 16.15 5.53
CA LEU A 36 16.33 16.69 6.43
C LEU A 36 16.47 16.19 7.87
N ASP A 37 17.24 15.12 8.09
CA ASP A 37 17.31 14.34 9.33
C ASP A 37 15.91 13.94 9.82
N LEU A 38 15.14 13.30 8.92
CA LEU A 38 13.77 12.86 9.16
C LEU A 38 13.59 11.38 8.79
N VAL A 39 13.05 10.61 9.74
CA VAL A 39 12.51 9.27 9.50
C VAL A 39 11.03 9.39 9.16
N TYR A 40 10.60 8.71 8.10
CA TYR A 40 9.21 8.64 7.68
C TYR A 40 8.66 7.25 7.89
N TYR A 41 7.46 7.18 8.46
CA TYR A 41 6.70 5.94 8.61
C TYR A 41 5.21 6.23 8.60
N GLY A 42 4.41 5.17 8.53
CA GLY A 42 2.96 5.25 8.70
C GLY A 42 2.49 4.35 9.83
N SER A 43 1.39 4.72 10.48
CA SER A 43 0.67 3.83 11.39
C SER A 43 -0.38 3.00 10.68
N SER A 44 -0.84 1.93 11.33
CA SER A 44 -1.93 1.06 10.87
C SER A 44 -3.30 1.46 11.43
N GLY A 45 -4.33 0.69 11.10
CA GLY A 45 -5.70 0.85 11.56
C GLY A 45 -5.95 0.33 12.97
N VAL A 46 -7.19 -0.06 13.26
CA VAL A 46 -7.65 -0.57 14.56
C VAL A 46 -8.57 -1.76 14.36
N GLY A 47 -8.50 -2.74 15.27
CA GLY A 47 -9.41 -3.88 15.29
C GLY A 47 -10.44 -3.84 16.42
N PRO A 48 -11.58 -4.54 16.29
CA PRO A 48 -12.10 -5.19 15.08
C PRO A 48 -12.44 -4.17 13.97
N ALA A 49 -12.69 -4.60 12.73
CA ALA A 49 -12.91 -3.72 11.58
C ALA A 49 -14.20 -2.89 11.68
N SER A 50 -15.29 -3.45 12.18
CA SER A 50 -16.55 -2.72 12.32
C SER A 50 -16.50 -1.68 13.44
N GLU A 51 -16.77 -0.42 13.12
CA GLU A 51 -16.91 0.64 14.12
C GLU A 51 -18.08 0.40 15.09
N ALA A 52 -19.09 -0.36 14.67
CA ALA A 52 -20.17 -0.79 15.55
C ALA A 52 -19.69 -1.82 16.59
N GLN A 53 -18.83 -2.77 16.21
CA GLN A 53 -18.21 -3.68 17.17
C GLN A 53 -17.23 -2.98 18.12
N ARG A 54 -16.57 -1.90 17.67
CA ARG A 54 -15.71 -1.06 18.51
C ARG A 54 -16.48 -0.12 19.45
N ASN A 55 -17.79 0.06 19.24
CA ASN A 55 -18.58 1.15 19.84
C ASN A 55 -17.97 2.54 19.56
N MET A 56 -17.48 2.76 18.34
CA MET A 56 -16.80 3.99 17.92
C MET A 56 -17.45 4.59 16.66
N LEU A 57 -18.79 4.62 16.60
CA LEU A 57 -19.52 5.18 15.45
C LEU A 57 -19.06 6.61 15.16
N GLY A 58 -18.67 6.90 13.92
CA GLY A 58 -18.22 8.25 13.53
C GLY A 58 -16.77 8.61 13.90
N ALA A 59 -16.08 7.80 14.70
CA ALA A 59 -14.76 8.13 15.24
C ALA A 59 -13.68 8.17 14.13
N THR A 60 -12.94 9.27 14.05
CA THR A 60 -11.82 9.41 13.09
C THR A 60 -10.51 8.78 13.59
N MET A 61 -10.40 8.54 14.90
CA MET A 61 -9.35 7.76 15.55
C MET A 61 -7.93 8.29 15.25
N ALA A 62 -7.66 9.52 15.67
CA ALA A 62 -6.37 10.18 15.51
C ALA A 62 -5.22 9.30 15.98
N GLY A 63 -4.16 9.23 15.16
CA GLY A 63 -3.01 8.36 15.39
C GLY A 63 -3.05 7.06 14.58
N THR A 64 -4.22 6.59 14.17
CA THR A 64 -4.36 5.50 13.18
C THR A 64 -4.06 6.01 11.77
N ASN A 65 -3.56 5.13 10.90
CA ASN A 65 -3.40 5.37 9.46
C ASN A 65 -2.83 6.76 9.10
N THR A 66 -1.81 7.15 9.85
CA THR A 66 -1.21 8.49 9.83
C THR A 66 0.22 8.39 9.35
N ARG A 67 0.62 9.25 8.42
CA ARG A 67 2.02 9.43 8.02
C ARG A 67 2.70 10.36 9.00
N PHE A 68 3.88 9.98 9.46
CA PHE A 68 4.70 10.74 10.38
C PHE A 68 6.06 11.02 9.75
N ALA A 69 6.58 12.22 9.99
CA ALA A 69 8.00 12.52 9.89
C ALA A 69 8.53 12.83 11.29
N VAL A 70 9.57 12.12 11.71
CA VAL A 70 10.11 12.23 13.07
C VAL A 70 11.62 12.41 13.07
N ARG A 71 12.14 13.04 14.13
CA ARG A 71 13.57 13.08 14.40
C ARG A 71 14.07 11.69 14.82
N PRO A 72 15.12 11.14 14.17
CA PRO A 72 15.57 9.77 14.45
C PRO A 72 16.07 9.58 15.88
N LYS A 73 16.69 10.62 16.47
CA LYS A 73 17.29 10.52 17.81
C LYS A 73 16.28 10.64 18.95
N THR A 74 15.20 11.39 18.76
CA THR A 74 14.27 11.76 19.84
C THR A 74 12.87 11.19 19.65
N GLY A 75 12.50 10.80 18.43
CA GLY A 75 11.12 10.44 18.09
C GLY A 75 10.17 11.65 18.06
N GLU A 76 10.69 12.88 18.17
CA GLU A 76 9.89 14.09 18.06
C GLU A 76 9.22 14.16 16.68
N VAL A 77 7.91 14.37 16.67
CA VAL A 77 7.13 14.50 15.44
C VAL A 77 7.31 15.91 14.88
N VAL A 78 7.90 15.99 13.68
CA VAL A 78 8.06 17.26 12.95
C VAL A 78 6.78 17.61 12.20
N TRP A 79 6.19 16.64 11.51
CA TRP A 79 4.86 16.78 10.92
C TRP A 79 4.16 15.41 10.86
N LYS A 80 2.83 15.44 10.75
CA LYS A 80 2.00 14.24 10.53
C LYS A 80 0.77 14.56 9.70
N HIS A 81 0.29 13.57 8.93
CA HIS A 81 -0.94 13.68 8.12
C HIS A 81 -1.73 12.37 8.15
N GLN A 82 -2.99 12.40 8.58
CA GLN A 82 -3.86 11.22 8.57
C GLN A 82 -4.42 10.98 7.17
N VAL A 83 -3.97 9.91 6.52
CA VAL A 83 -4.32 9.60 5.11
C VAL A 83 -5.50 8.64 4.97
N LEU A 84 -5.95 8.03 6.07
CA LEU A 84 -7.23 7.32 6.14
C LEU A 84 -7.83 7.39 7.56
N PRO A 85 -8.72 8.34 7.85
CA PRO A 85 -9.48 8.36 9.09
C PRO A 85 -10.57 7.29 9.09
N ARG A 86 -11.11 7.00 10.28
CA ARG A 86 -12.34 6.18 10.43
C ARG A 86 -12.27 4.82 9.72
N ASP A 87 -11.11 4.16 9.80
CA ASP A 87 -10.89 2.90 9.10
C ASP A 87 -11.83 1.80 9.59
N ASN A 88 -12.45 1.13 8.64
CA ASN A 88 -13.35 0.00 8.85
C ASN A 88 -12.95 -1.24 8.02
N TRP A 89 -11.75 -1.25 7.42
CA TRP A 89 -11.44 -2.18 6.33
C TRP A 89 -10.02 -2.74 6.35
N ASP A 90 -9.26 -2.61 7.44
CA ASP A 90 -7.87 -3.11 7.55
C ASP A 90 -6.99 -2.53 6.42
N GLN A 91 -6.93 -1.20 6.31
CA GLN A 91 -6.30 -0.56 5.15
C GLN A 91 -4.87 -0.10 5.36
N GLU A 92 -4.38 -0.12 6.60
CA GLU A 92 -2.97 -0.06 6.95
C GLU A 92 -2.15 0.95 6.14
N CYS A 93 -2.17 2.21 6.55
CA CYS A 93 -1.41 3.26 5.89
C CYS A 93 0.07 3.29 6.30
N THR A 94 0.69 2.12 6.43
CA THR A 94 2.02 1.91 7.00
C THR A 94 3.13 1.69 5.98
N PHE A 95 2.80 1.59 4.69
CA PHE A 95 3.76 1.17 3.65
C PHE A 95 4.81 2.23 3.33
N GLU A 96 5.84 1.83 2.56
CA GLU A 96 6.92 2.72 2.18
C GLU A 96 6.40 3.95 1.43
N MET A 97 7.02 5.09 1.71
CA MET A 97 6.89 6.29 0.90
C MET A 97 8.28 6.72 0.46
N MET A 98 8.42 7.04 -0.82
CA MET A 98 9.69 7.37 -1.45
C MET A 98 10.01 8.85 -1.26
N ILE A 99 11.27 9.15 -0.98
CA ILE A 99 11.77 10.53 -0.89
C ILE A 99 12.38 10.87 -2.26
N ILE A 100 11.73 11.74 -3.03
CA ILE A 100 12.09 11.99 -4.43
C ILE A 100 12.15 13.50 -4.70
N ASN A 101 13.28 13.95 -5.25
CA ASN A 101 13.39 15.27 -5.85
C ASN A 101 12.75 15.24 -7.24
N THR A 102 11.65 15.95 -7.41
CA THR A 102 10.88 15.98 -8.67
C THR A 102 10.29 17.37 -8.88
N PRO A 103 10.09 17.82 -10.13
CA PRO A 103 9.07 18.82 -10.40
C PRO A 103 7.71 18.31 -9.93
N VAL A 104 6.91 19.18 -9.31
CA VAL A 104 5.53 18.89 -8.93
C VAL A 104 4.62 19.63 -9.91
N ASN A 105 3.89 18.86 -10.73
CA ASN A 105 3.01 19.37 -11.77
C ASN A 105 1.83 18.41 -12.01
N PRO A 106 0.99 18.13 -10.98
CA PRO A 106 -0.10 17.18 -11.10
C PRO A 106 -1.08 17.61 -12.20
N SER A 107 -1.40 16.66 -13.08
CA SER A 107 -2.24 16.88 -14.28
C SER A 107 -2.99 15.63 -14.73
N ALA A 108 -2.91 14.53 -13.99
CA ALA A 108 -3.58 13.29 -14.36
C ALA A 108 -5.11 13.37 -14.22
N ALA A 109 -5.82 12.77 -15.17
CA ALA A 109 -7.23 12.45 -15.01
C ALA A 109 -7.44 11.53 -13.80
N GLY A 110 -8.57 11.70 -13.10
CA GLY A 110 -8.93 10.90 -11.94
C GLY A 110 -8.19 11.25 -10.64
N MET A 111 -7.48 12.39 -10.57
CA MET A 111 -7.01 12.95 -9.30
C MET A 111 -8.19 13.14 -8.34
N LEU A 112 -8.07 12.65 -7.11
CA LEU A 112 -9.06 12.92 -6.05
C LEU A 112 -8.94 14.35 -5.54
N SER A 113 -7.70 14.87 -5.48
CA SER A 113 -7.44 16.24 -5.05
C SER A 113 -6.06 16.70 -5.49
N VAL A 114 -5.93 18.01 -5.72
CA VAL A 114 -4.68 18.73 -5.92
C VAL A 114 -4.75 19.98 -5.05
N ASN A 115 -3.70 20.24 -4.27
CA ASN A 115 -3.61 21.47 -3.49
C ASN A 115 -3.35 22.67 -4.44
N PRO A 116 -4.27 23.64 -4.56
CA PRO A 116 -4.11 24.79 -5.44
C PRO A 116 -3.06 25.78 -4.95
N ASP A 117 -2.77 25.77 -3.64
CA ASP A 117 -1.82 26.70 -3.01
C ASP A 117 -0.38 26.17 -3.08
N ALA A 118 -0.20 24.87 -3.34
CA ALA A 118 1.11 24.26 -3.45
C ALA A 118 1.85 24.76 -4.70
N ARG A 119 2.99 25.42 -4.48
CA ARG A 119 3.84 25.90 -5.57
C ARG A 119 4.29 24.74 -6.47
N ARG A 120 4.01 24.86 -7.78
CA ARG A 120 4.52 23.97 -8.82
C ARG A 120 6.03 24.16 -9.04
N GLY A 121 6.69 23.11 -9.52
CA GLY A 121 8.12 23.11 -9.82
C GLY A 121 8.93 22.22 -8.89
N PRO A 122 10.27 22.36 -8.86
CA PRO A 122 11.15 21.46 -8.13
C PRO A 122 10.83 21.41 -6.63
N ARG A 123 10.68 20.18 -6.10
CA ARG A 123 10.42 19.95 -4.69
C ARG A 123 10.99 18.59 -4.28
N LYS A 124 11.42 18.50 -3.02
CA LYS A 124 11.67 17.21 -2.38
C LYS A 124 10.35 16.67 -1.84
N THR A 125 9.87 15.59 -2.41
CA THR A 125 8.55 15.02 -2.06
C THR A 125 8.70 13.74 -1.25
N LEU A 126 7.74 13.50 -0.37
CA LEU A 126 7.44 12.18 0.18
C LEU A 126 6.22 11.65 -0.59
N THR A 127 6.43 10.66 -1.46
CA THR A 127 5.42 10.23 -2.44
C THR A 127 5.34 8.71 -2.55
N GLY A 128 4.15 8.19 -2.83
CA GLY A 128 3.92 6.74 -2.90
C GLY A 128 2.47 6.39 -2.64
N VAL A 129 2.19 5.09 -2.50
CA VAL A 129 0.87 4.58 -2.13
C VAL A 129 0.99 4.07 -0.69
N PRO A 130 0.62 4.84 0.35
CA PRO A 130 0.92 4.48 1.73
C PRO A 130 0.00 3.40 2.31
N CYS A 131 -1.19 3.21 1.74
CA CYS A 131 -2.25 2.36 2.26
C CYS A 131 -2.64 1.28 1.26
N LYS A 132 -3.31 0.24 1.76
CA LYS A 132 -3.95 -0.81 0.95
C LYS A 132 -5.03 -0.26 0.01
N THR A 133 -5.58 0.93 0.28
CA THR A 133 -6.59 1.62 -0.55
C THR A 133 -6.16 1.84 -2.00
N GLY A 134 -4.86 1.77 -2.30
CA GLY A 134 -4.36 2.04 -3.66
C GLY A 134 -4.35 3.51 -4.03
N ILE A 135 -4.52 4.43 -3.07
CA ILE A 135 -4.42 5.87 -3.33
C ILE A 135 -2.96 6.29 -3.23
N ALA A 136 -2.40 6.80 -4.32
CA ALA A 136 -1.12 7.49 -4.33
C ALA A 136 -1.27 8.88 -3.71
N TRP A 137 -0.32 9.24 -2.85
CA TRP A 137 -0.21 10.53 -2.18
C TRP A 137 1.16 11.16 -2.45
N SER A 138 1.20 12.48 -2.43
CA SER A 138 2.45 13.24 -2.46
C SER A 138 2.39 14.41 -1.47
N PHE A 139 3.45 14.56 -0.70
CA PHE A 139 3.66 15.62 0.28
C PHE A 139 5.00 16.30 0.05
N ASP A 140 5.14 17.54 0.50
CA ASP A 140 6.46 18.09 0.77
C ASP A 140 7.14 17.26 1.87
N ALA A 141 8.37 16.79 1.63
CA ALA A 141 9.06 15.93 2.57
C ALA A 141 9.39 16.63 3.89
N ALA A 142 9.73 17.93 3.85
CA ALA A 142 10.17 18.68 5.02
C ALA A 142 8.99 19.17 5.87
N THR A 143 7.90 19.62 5.24
CA THR A 143 6.81 20.31 5.93
C THR A 143 5.53 19.48 6.07
N GLY A 144 5.38 18.42 5.28
CA GLY A 144 4.13 17.66 5.21
C GLY A 144 3.01 18.38 4.44
N GLU A 145 3.32 19.47 3.73
CA GLU A 145 2.34 20.15 2.86
C GLU A 145 1.78 19.14 1.84
N PHE A 146 0.46 18.93 1.88
CA PHE A 146 -0.22 18.08 0.89
C PHE A 146 -0.09 18.67 -0.51
N LEU A 147 0.24 17.84 -1.50
CA LEU A 147 0.41 18.26 -2.89
C LEU A 147 -0.70 17.72 -3.78
N TRP A 148 -0.92 16.39 -3.77
CA TRP A 148 -1.96 15.74 -4.57
C TRP A 148 -2.23 14.31 -4.10
N ALA A 149 -3.40 13.78 -4.46
CA ALA A 149 -3.79 12.38 -4.24
C ALA A 149 -4.54 11.81 -5.44
N LYS A 150 -4.25 10.55 -5.79
CA LYS A 150 -4.85 9.86 -6.95
C LYS A 150 -5.00 8.36 -6.70
N PRO A 151 -6.15 7.73 -7.00
CA PRO A 151 -6.31 6.29 -6.94
C PRO A 151 -5.58 5.59 -8.10
N THR A 152 -4.96 4.44 -7.83
CA THR A 152 -4.32 3.57 -8.84
C THR A 152 -5.19 2.37 -9.19
N THR A 153 -5.87 1.80 -8.19
CA THR A 153 -6.84 0.70 -8.32
C THR A 153 -8.27 1.20 -8.12
N GLU A 154 -9.24 0.35 -8.41
CA GLU A 154 -10.61 0.59 -7.99
C GLU A 154 -10.66 0.68 -6.45
N GLN A 155 -11.32 1.72 -5.95
CA GLN A 155 -11.54 1.92 -4.53
C GLN A 155 -12.87 2.62 -4.30
N ASN A 156 -13.60 2.20 -3.26
CA ASN A 156 -14.87 2.82 -2.86
C ASN A 156 -14.88 3.25 -1.38
N LEU A 157 -13.72 3.32 -0.72
CA LEU A 157 -13.59 3.63 0.71
C LEU A 157 -13.47 5.12 0.97
N VAL A 158 -12.83 5.85 0.06
CA VAL A 158 -12.66 7.30 0.15
C VAL A 158 -13.61 7.97 -0.83
N ALA A 159 -14.60 8.69 -0.30
CA ALA A 159 -15.56 9.45 -1.10
C ALA A 159 -14.96 10.75 -1.62
N ARG A 160 -14.16 11.45 -0.79
CA ARG A 160 -13.57 12.73 -1.16
C ARG A 160 -12.28 12.99 -0.40
N ILE A 161 -11.35 13.69 -1.05
CA ILE A 161 -10.20 14.34 -0.42
C ILE A 161 -10.32 15.83 -0.72
N ASP A 162 -10.21 16.69 0.28
CA ASP A 162 -10.27 18.13 0.07
C ASP A 162 -8.90 18.70 -0.40
N PRO A 163 -8.82 19.99 -0.78
CA PRO A 163 -7.56 20.60 -1.22
C PRO A 163 -6.43 20.63 -0.18
N LYS A 164 -6.72 20.36 1.10
CA LYS A 164 -5.74 20.26 2.19
C LYS A 164 -5.38 18.81 2.51
N GLY A 165 -5.91 17.84 1.78
CA GLY A 165 -5.67 16.43 2.00
C GLY A 165 -6.55 15.81 3.10
N LEU A 166 -7.61 16.49 3.56
CA LEU A 166 -8.52 15.92 4.54
C LEU A 166 -9.46 14.92 3.85
N VAL A 167 -9.49 13.70 4.38
CA VAL A 167 -10.23 12.57 3.81
C VAL A 167 -11.64 12.50 4.40
N THR A 168 -12.64 12.34 3.54
CA THR A 168 -14.00 11.93 3.90
C THR A 168 -14.22 10.51 3.38
N VAL A 169 -14.49 9.56 4.28
CA VAL A 169 -14.78 8.17 3.91
C VAL A 169 -16.17 8.03 3.28
N ASN A 170 -16.37 6.99 2.49
CA ASN A 170 -17.66 6.65 1.92
C ASN A 170 -18.54 5.93 2.95
N GLU A 171 -19.66 6.56 3.32
CA GLU A 171 -20.58 6.04 4.34
C GLU A 171 -21.22 4.69 3.96
N ASP A 172 -21.37 4.42 2.66
CA ASP A 172 -21.95 3.16 2.16
C ASP A 172 -21.02 1.96 2.35
N ALA A 173 -19.71 2.21 2.48
CA ALA A 173 -18.72 1.16 2.72
C ALA A 173 -18.48 0.92 4.22
N VAL A 174 -18.93 1.79 5.12
CA VAL A 174 -18.65 1.67 6.56
C VAL A 174 -19.43 0.50 7.18
N LEU A 175 -18.73 -0.40 7.88
CA LEU A 175 -19.30 -1.58 8.55
C LEU A 175 -20.05 -1.18 9.85
N LYS A 176 -21.18 -0.48 9.71
CA LYS A 176 -22.00 0.02 10.82
C LYS A 176 -23.05 -0.98 11.32
N GLU A 177 -23.43 -1.93 10.49
CA GLU A 177 -24.44 -2.94 10.82
C GLU A 177 -23.76 -4.31 10.92
N ILE A 178 -23.74 -4.90 12.12
CA ILE A 178 -23.12 -6.20 12.35
C ILE A 178 -23.95 -7.28 11.64
N GLY A 179 -23.31 -8.14 10.85
CA GLY A 179 -23.96 -9.18 10.04
C GLY A 179 -24.41 -8.73 8.65
N LYS A 180 -24.37 -7.44 8.34
CA LYS A 180 -24.60 -6.95 6.96
C LYS A 180 -23.33 -7.14 6.12
N THR A 181 -23.51 -7.61 4.89
CA THR A 181 -22.44 -7.72 3.90
C THR A 181 -22.28 -6.40 3.15
N TYR A 182 -21.05 -5.93 3.07
CA TYR A 182 -20.67 -4.71 2.34
C TYR A 182 -19.74 -5.07 1.20
N HIS A 183 -19.97 -4.46 0.03
CA HIS A 183 -19.03 -4.53 -1.09
C HIS A 183 -17.96 -3.47 -0.93
N VAL A 184 -16.71 -3.90 -0.76
CA VAL A 184 -15.56 -3.07 -0.42
C VAL A 184 -14.52 -3.23 -1.53
N CYS A 185 -14.01 -2.12 -2.03
CA CYS A 185 -12.88 -2.09 -2.97
C CYS A 185 -11.79 -1.17 -2.39
N PRO A 186 -10.52 -1.60 -2.29
CA PRO A 186 -10.03 -2.93 -2.67
C PRO A 186 -10.30 -3.96 -1.55
N THR A 187 -9.30 -4.66 -1.03
CA THR A 187 -9.48 -5.70 0.00
C THR A 187 -8.66 -5.43 1.26
N TYR A 188 -8.73 -6.32 2.26
CA TYR A 188 -7.77 -6.32 3.38
C TYR A 188 -6.36 -6.79 2.94
N ASN A 189 -6.22 -7.38 1.75
CA ASN A 189 -4.94 -7.56 1.05
C ASN A 189 -4.63 -6.40 0.10
N GLY A 190 -5.51 -5.40 0.10
CA GLY A 190 -5.44 -4.16 -0.63
C GLY A 190 -5.55 -4.25 -2.14
N GLY A 191 -5.44 -3.06 -2.73
CA GLY A 191 -5.02 -2.81 -4.08
C GLY A 191 -3.49 -2.74 -4.16
N ARG A 192 -2.81 -2.46 -3.05
CA ARG A 192 -1.41 -2.82 -2.76
C ARG A 192 -1.31 -3.42 -1.36
N ASP A 193 -0.15 -3.94 -0.98
CA ASP A 193 0.12 -4.33 0.40
C ASP A 193 1.58 -3.99 0.76
N TRP A 194 2.21 -4.75 1.66
CA TRP A 194 3.62 -4.65 2.00
C TRP A 194 4.60 -4.75 0.83
N PRO A 195 4.34 -5.44 -0.30
CA PRO A 195 5.29 -5.49 -1.40
C PRO A 195 5.65 -4.09 -1.90
N GLN A 196 6.91 -3.71 -1.78
CA GLN A 196 7.35 -2.36 -2.08
C GLN A 196 7.35 -2.07 -3.58
N GLY A 197 7.03 -0.83 -3.94
CA GLY A 197 7.30 -0.33 -5.29
C GLY A 197 8.78 0.01 -5.53
N ALA A 198 9.07 0.43 -6.76
CA ALA A 198 10.39 0.87 -7.19
C ALA A 198 10.34 2.26 -7.83
N TYR A 199 11.48 2.91 -7.97
CA TYR A 199 11.62 4.20 -8.66
C TYR A 199 12.78 4.17 -9.64
N ASN A 200 12.58 4.76 -10.82
CA ASN A 200 13.63 5.02 -11.80
C ASN A 200 13.88 6.55 -11.89
N PRO A 201 15.04 7.04 -11.41
CA PRO A 201 15.35 8.47 -11.44
C PRO A 201 15.61 9.01 -12.85
N LYS A 202 15.96 8.17 -13.83
CA LYS A 202 16.21 8.63 -15.21
C LYS A 202 14.92 9.06 -15.91
N SER A 203 13.84 8.33 -15.69
CA SER A 203 12.53 8.59 -16.31
C SER A 203 11.54 9.30 -15.37
N ASN A 204 11.90 9.48 -14.09
CA ASN A 204 11.04 10.02 -13.04
C ASN A 204 9.73 9.23 -12.88
N VAL A 205 9.83 7.90 -12.87
CA VAL A 205 8.71 6.96 -12.83
C VAL A 205 8.78 6.08 -11.60
N MET A 206 7.66 5.97 -10.90
CA MET A 206 7.41 5.06 -9.80
C MET A 206 6.62 3.84 -10.30
N TYR A 207 7.05 2.64 -9.92
CA TYR A 207 6.41 1.38 -10.28
C TYR A 207 5.77 0.76 -9.05
N MET A 208 4.46 0.49 -9.12
CA MET A 208 3.68 0.00 -7.99
C MET A 208 3.11 -1.39 -8.28
N PRO A 209 3.43 -2.42 -7.46
CA PRO A 209 2.75 -3.71 -7.54
C PRO A 209 1.37 -3.59 -6.92
N LEU A 210 0.35 -4.01 -7.67
CA LEU A 210 -1.06 -3.82 -7.36
C LEU A 210 -1.87 -5.11 -7.55
N SER A 211 -3.08 -5.13 -6.98
CA SER A 211 -4.08 -6.19 -7.16
C SER A 211 -5.44 -5.60 -7.56
N ASN A 212 -6.07 -6.16 -8.60
CA ASN A 212 -7.41 -5.81 -9.07
C ASN A 212 -8.47 -6.64 -8.33
N LEU A 213 -8.59 -6.43 -7.02
CA LEU A 213 -9.51 -7.18 -6.17
C LEU A 213 -10.44 -6.26 -5.38
N CYS A 214 -11.66 -6.73 -5.19
CA CYS A 214 -12.62 -6.22 -4.22
C CYS A 214 -13.03 -7.37 -3.29
N ILE A 215 -13.81 -7.08 -2.26
CA ILE A 215 -14.22 -8.06 -1.26
C ILE A 215 -15.64 -7.78 -0.78
N ASP A 216 -16.41 -8.85 -0.63
CA ASP A 216 -17.66 -8.79 0.13
C ASP A 216 -17.29 -9.10 1.59
N SER A 217 -17.42 -8.11 2.47
CA SER A 217 -16.98 -8.16 3.87
C SER A 217 -18.17 -8.03 4.83
N THR A 218 -18.24 -8.94 5.80
CA THR A 218 -19.31 -9.01 6.80
C THR A 218 -18.72 -9.04 8.21
N ALA A 219 -19.12 -8.10 9.07
CA ALA A 219 -18.77 -8.16 10.49
C ALA A 219 -19.49 -9.34 11.15
N ARG A 220 -18.75 -10.22 11.82
CA ARG A 220 -19.29 -11.50 12.32
C ARG A 220 -20.29 -11.31 13.46
N THR A 221 -21.34 -12.14 13.46
CA THR A 221 -22.38 -12.21 14.51
C THR A 221 -22.26 -13.46 15.38
N ASP A 222 -21.49 -14.46 14.96
CA ASP A 222 -21.36 -15.77 15.61
C ASP A 222 -20.43 -15.77 16.83
N ARG A 223 -19.75 -14.65 17.10
CA ARG A 223 -18.87 -14.47 18.25
C ARG A 223 -18.70 -13.00 18.62
N LYS A 224 -18.35 -12.75 19.88
CA LYS A 224 -17.94 -11.42 20.34
C LYS A 224 -16.58 -11.04 19.76
N ALA A 225 -16.38 -9.77 19.45
CA ALA A 225 -15.06 -9.26 19.07
C ALA A 225 -14.08 -9.33 20.25
N GLU A 226 -12.91 -9.90 19.99
CA GLU A 226 -11.80 -10.03 20.94
C GLU A 226 -10.47 -9.89 20.16
N PRO A 227 -9.35 -9.49 20.80
CA PRO A 227 -8.08 -9.28 20.11
C PRO A 227 -7.61 -10.48 19.25
N ARG A 228 -7.84 -11.71 19.73
CA ARG A 228 -7.49 -12.95 19.00
C ARG A 228 -8.25 -13.16 17.69
N TYR A 229 -9.35 -12.43 17.50
CA TYR A 229 -10.17 -12.51 16.28
C TYR A 229 -9.85 -11.41 15.27
N VAL A 230 -8.79 -10.62 15.53
CA VAL A 230 -8.28 -9.59 14.62
C VAL A 230 -9.41 -8.62 14.20
N TYR A 231 -9.71 -8.54 12.91
CA TYR A 231 -10.76 -7.65 12.37
C TYR A 231 -12.18 -8.18 12.54
N ASN A 232 -12.34 -9.44 12.95
CA ASN A 232 -13.62 -10.09 13.21
C ASN A 232 -14.63 -10.04 12.05
N THR A 233 -14.14 -10.26 10.83
CA THR A 233 -14.94 -10.31 9.60
C THR A 233 -14.98 -11.70 8.97
N ASP A 234 -16.00 -11.94 8.16
CA ASP A 234 -16.04 -12.98 7.13
C ASP A 234 -15.97 -12.33 5.76
N ASN A 235 -15.23 -12.92 4.84
CA ASN A 235 -14.69 -12.21 3.68
C ASN A 235 -14.67 -13.10 2.43
N VAL A 236 -15.30 -12.63 1.34
CA VAL A 236 -15.31 -13.33 0.05
C VAL A 236 -14.68 -12.44 -1.02
N GLY A 237 -13.50 -12.84 -1.51
CA GLY A 237 -12.79 -12.11 -2.57
C GLY A 237 -13.56 -12.08 -3.88
N LYS A 238 -13.47 -10.95 -4.60
CA LYS A 238 -14.05 -10.71 -5.92
C LYS A 238 -13.01 -10.06 -6.83
N PHE A 239 -13.14 -10.26 -8.14
CA PHE A 239 -12.45 -9.37 -9.08
C PHE A 239 -13.00 -7.95 -8.95
N ALA A 240 -12.13 -6.96 -9.13
CA ALA A 240 -12.55 -5.60 -9.40
C ALA A 240 -13.43 -5.54 -10.66
N ALA A 241 -14.25 -4.50 -10.79
CA ALA A 241 -15.25 -4.38 -11.85
C ALA A 241 -14.59 -4.43 -13.24
N GLY A 242 -15.08 -5.32 -14.10
CA GLY A 242 -14.56 -5.50 -15.45
C GLY A 242 -13.15 -6.11 -15.52
N LYS A 243 -12.65 -6.70 -14.44
CA LYS A 243 -11.34 -7.37 -14.39
C LYS A 243 -11.47 -8.89 -14.33
N ASP A 244 -10.53 -9.56 -14.96
CA ASP A 244 -10.34 -11.01 -14.93
C ASP A 244 -8.89 -11.40 -14.59
N LYS A 245 -8.06 -10.43 -14.22
CA LYS A 245 -6.64 -10.59 -13.86
C LYS A 245 -6.39 -9.96 -12.51
N VAL A 246 -5.81 -10.73 -11.59
CA VAL A 246 -5.55 -10.28 -10.22
C VAL A 246 -4.36 -9.32 -10.18
N GLY A 247 -3.19 -9.74 -10.66
CA GLY A 247 -1.95 -8.98 -10.52
C GLY A 247 -1.86 -7.83 -11.50
N ARG A 248 -1.30 -6.72 -11.04
CA ARG A 248 -1.08 -5.51 -11.84
C ARG A 248 0.21 -4.81 -11.44
N ILE A 249 0.90 -4.19 -12.38
CA ILE A 249 1.97 -3.22 -12.11
C ILE A 249 1.61 -1.93 -12.84
N ASP A 250 1.62 -0.82 -12.13
CA ASP A 250 1.47 0.51 -12.71
C ASP A 250 2.80 1.24 -12.75
N ALA A 251 3.13 1.84 -13.90
CA ALA A 251 4.13 2.88 -14.00
C ALA A 251 3.46 4.25 -13.87
N ILE A 252 3.91 5.05 -12.90
CA ILE A 252 3.28 6.31 -12.52
C ILE A 252 4.34 7.41 -12.58
N SER A 253 4.09 8.45 -13.38
CA SER A 253 4.90 9.66 -13.37
C SER A 253 4.81 10.33 -12.00
N VAL A 254 5.95 10.51 -11.34
CA VAL A 254 5.99 11.14 -10.01
C VAL A 254 5.63 12.62 -10.09
N GLU A 255 5.99 13.28 -11.18
CA GLU A 255 5.69 14.71 -11.41
C GLU A 255 4.19 14.98 -11.58
N THR A 256 3.52 14.15 -12.38
CA THR A 256 2.15 14.45 -12.87
C THR A 256 1.07 13.59 -12.23
N GLY A 257 1.45 12.48 -11.57
CA GLY A 257 0.57 11.42 -11.11
C GLY A 257 -0.07 10.60 -12.25
N LYS A 258 0.36 10.80 -13.50
CA LYS A 258 -0.20 10.07 -14.65
C LYS A 258 0.29 8.63 -14.65
N THR A 259 -0.64 7.70 -14.82
CA THR A 259 -0.30 6.29 -15.12
C THR A 259 0.16 6.24 -16.57
N LEU A 260 1.41 5.85 -16.80
CA LEU A 260 2.04 5.81 -18.11
C LEU A 260 1.70 4.50 -18.84
N TRP A 261 1.76 3.39 -18.10
CA TRP A 261 1.31 2.08 -18.55
C TRP A 261 0.88 1.24 -17.35
N SER A 262 0.09 0.21 -17.64
CA SER A 262 -0.32 -0.82 -16.69
C SER A 262 -0.09 -2.19 -17.33
N TRP A 263 0.58 -3.08 -16.60
CA TRP A 263 0.73 -4.48 -17.00
C TRP A 263 -0.09 -5.36 -16.06
N GLU A 264 -0.88 -6.29 -16.59
CA GLU A 264 -1.77 -7.16 -15.81
C GLU A 264 -1.45 -8.64 -16.05
N THR A 265 -1.47 -9.43 -14.98
CA THR A 265 -1.25 -10.88 -14.99
C THR A 265 -2.34 -11.61 -14.22
N ARG A 266 -2.53 -12.89 -14.54
CA ARG A 266 -3.69 -13.66 -14.07
C ARG A 266 -3.76 -13.76 -12.55
N VAL A 267 -2.64 -14.06 -11.90
CA VAL A 267 -2.53 -14.21 -10.43
C VAL A 267 -1.95 -12.96 -9.78
N SER A 268 -2.03 -12.82 -8.46
CA SER A 268 -1.33 -11.71 -7.79
C SER A 268 0.18 -11.84 -7.94
N ASN A 269 0.85 -10.73 -8.18
CA ASN A 269 2.31 -10.66 -8.09
C ASN A 269 2.74 -10.80 -6.63
N TYR A 270 2.12 -10.01 -5.75
CA TYR A 270 2.34 -9.97 -4.31
C TYR A 270 3.83 -10.02 -3.91
N SER A 271 4.69 -9.39 -4.72
CA SER A 271 6.15 -9.38 -4.62
C SER A 271 6.66 -7.98 -4.88
N PRO A 272 7.67 -7.50 -4.14
CA PRO A 272 8.30 -6.21 -4.39
C PRO A 272 8.88 -6.07 -5.80
N ILE A 273 9.01 -4.85 -6.28
CA ILE A 273 9.63 -4.55 -7.57
C ILE A 273 11.07 -4.08 -7.36
N LEU A 274 12.00 -4.56 -8.18
CA LEU A 274 13.36 -4.03 -8.29
C LEU A 274 13.50 -3.31 -9.63
N ALA A 275 13.78 -2.00 -9.62
CA ALA A 275 14.18 -1.26 -10.81
C ALA A 275 15.71 -1.21 -10.93
N SER A 276 16.23 -1.35 -12.15
CA SER A 276 17.67 -1.35 -12.43
C SER A 276 18.08 -0.26 -13.42
N GLY A 277 19.35 0.16 -13.36
CA GLY A 277 19.89 1.21 -14.24
C GLY A 277 19.93 0.84 -15.74
N GLY A 278 19.74 -0.44 -16.06
CA GLY A 278 19.65 -0.98 -17.42
C GLY A 278 18.24 -0.95 -18.02
N GLY A 279 17.27 -0.32 -17.35
CA GLY A 279 15.89 -0.20 -17.88
C GLY A 279 15.04 -1.44 -17.67
N LEU A 280 15.38 -2.29 -16.70
CA LEU A 280 14.61 -3.49 -16.36
C LEU A 280 13.97 -3.39 -14.97
N LEU A 281 12.75 -3.93 -14.88
CA LEU A 281 12.03 -4.20 -13.63
C LEU A 281 12.07 -5.70 -13.35
N PHE A 282 12.45 -6.12 -12.16
CA PHE A 282 12.35 -7.51 -11.71
C PHE A 282 11.21 -7.64 -10.70
N ASN A 283 10.33 -8.62 -10.92
CA ASN A 283 9.20 -8.86 -10.04
C ASN A 283 8.87 -10.35 -9.96
N GLY A 284 8.66 -10.83 -8.75
CA GLY A 284 8.19 -12.18 -8.49
C GLY A 284 6.66 -12.27 -8.56
N SER A 285 6.12 -13.48 -8.47
CA SER A 285 4.69 -13.73 -8.61
C SER A 285 4.24 -15.04 -7.96
N MET A 286 2.95 -15.11 -7.60
CA MET A 286 2.34 -16.31 -7.03
C MET A 286 2.32 -17.50 -8.00
N ASP A 287 2.35 -17.28 -9.31
CA ASP A 287 2.46 -18.35 -10.32
C ASP A 287 3.89 -18.91 -10.48
N ARG A 288 4.73 -18.60 -9.48
CA ARG A 288 6.10 -19.08 -9.29
C ARG A 288 7.12 -18.46 -10.23
N TYR A 289 6.77 -17.44 -11.00
CA TYR A 289 7.72 -16.80 -11.91
C TYR A 289 8.48 -15.65 -11.24
N LEU A 290 9.78 -15.58 -11.52
CA LEU A 290 10.52 -14.31 -11.54
C LEU A 290 10.49 -13.78 -12.98
N ARG A 291 10.09 -12.52 -13.15
CA ARG A 291 10.00 -11.85 -14.45
C ARG A 291 10.92 -10.64 -14.50
N ALA A 292 11.50 -10.38 -15.67
CA ALA A 292 12.10 -9.12 -16.04
C ALA A 292 11.22 -8.42 -17.07
N LEU A 293 10.79 -7.20 -16.76
CA LEU A 293 9.96 -6.37 -17.62
C LEU A 293 10.77 -5.17 -18.09
N ASP A 294 10.50 -4.71 -19.32
CA ASP A 294 10.96 -3.42 -19.82
C ASP A 294 10.33 -2.29 -18.99
N ALA A 295 11.15 -1.36 -18.50
CA ALA A 295 10.71 -0.31 -17.58
C ALA A 295 9.84 0.78 -18.24
N ASP A 296 9.92 0.93 -19.57
CA ASP A 296 9.23 1.98 -20.30
C ASP A 296 7.88 1.51 -20.87
N SER A 297 7.71 0.21 -21.09
CA SER A 297 6.51 -0.38 -21.70
C SER A 297 5.78 -1.41 -20.83
N GLY A 298 6.45 -1.99 -19.82
CA GLY A 298 5.93 -3.13 -19.06
C GLY A 298 5.93 -4.45 -19.82
N GLN A 299 6.57 -4.54 -20.99
CA GLN A 299 6.70 -5.78 -21.74
C GLN A 299 7.57 -6.79 -20.96
N VAL A 300 7.10 -8.03 -20.80
CA VAL A 300 7.94 -9.11 -20.24
C VAL A 300 9.00 -9.49 -21.25
N LEU A 301 10.27 -9.27 -20.90
CA LEU A 301 11.43 -9.59 -21.74
C LEU A 301 12.07 -10.93 -21.39
N TRP A 302 11.96 -11.33 -20.12
CA TRP A 302 12.47 -12.61 -19.64
C TRP A 302 11.64 -13.09 -18.46
N GLN A 303 11.54 -14.42 -18.31
CA GLN A 303 10.97 -15.02 -17.12
C GLN A 303 11.57 -16.41 -16.88
N THR A 304 11.62 -16.81 -15.61
CA THR A 304 11.94 -18.18 -15.21
C THR A 304 10.97 -18.63 -14.13
N ARG A 305 10.63 -19.91 -14.15
CA ARG A 305 9.72 -20.51 -13.17
C ARG A 305 10.53 -21.12 -12.04
N LEU A 306 10.26 -20.67 -10.82
CA LEU A 306 10.86 -21.19 -9.59
C LEU A 306 10.05 -22.39 -9.05
N PRO A 307 10.65 -23.23 -8.20
CA PRO A 307 9.95 -24.33 -7.52
C PRO A 307 8.77 -23.91 -6.63
N SER A 308 8.65 -22.63 -6.27
CA SER A 308 7.64 -22.11 -5.33
C SER A 308 7.22 -20.68 -5.67
N GLN A 309 6.14 -20.19 -5.06
CA GLN A 309 5.69 -18.80 -5.13
C GLN A 309 6.85 -17.83 -4.85
N ALA A 310 7.06 -16.87 -5.76
CA ALA A 310 8.14 -15.89 -5.68
C ALA A 310 7.63 -14.57 -5.08
N VAL A 311 7.20 -14.60 -3.81
CA VAL A 311 6.59 -13.43 -3.14
C VAL A 311 7.59 -12.60 -2.32
N GLY A 312 8.86 -13.02 -2.26
CA GLY A 312 9.94 -12.20 -1.72
C GLY A 312 10.35 -11.09 -2.70
N GLY A 313 11.08 -10.09 -2.21
CA GLY A 313 11.66 -9.03 -3.05
C GLY A 313 12.93 -9.46 -3.75
N ALA A 314 13.10 -9.08 -5.02
CA ALA A 314 14.37 -9.23 -5.71
C ALA A 314 15.36 -8.14 -5.26
N VAL A 315 16.64 -8.51 -5.13
CA VAL A 315 17.75 -7.59 -4.88
C VAL A 315 18.84 -7.80 -5.93
N THR A 316 19.67 -6.78 -6.16
CA THR A 316 20.83 -6.88 -7.06
C THR A 316 22.10 -6.41 -6.38
N TYR A 317 23.22 -7.02 -6.74
CA TYR A 317 24.56 -6.70 -6.27
C TYR A 317 25.60 -7.15 -7.32
N SER A 318 26.86 -6.77 -7.15
CA SER A 318 27.95 -7.24 -7.99
C SER A 318 29.11 -7.80 -7.17
N ILE A 319 29.79 -8.81 -7.71
CA ILE A 319 31.01 -9.39 -7.16
C ILE A 319 32.00 -9.53 -8.32
N ASN A 320 33.21 -8.97 -8.18
CA ASN A 320 34.27 -9.03 -9.18
C ASN A 320 33.79 -8.61 -10.59
N GLY A 321 33.00 -7.54 -10.68
CA GLY A 321 32.49 -7.02 -11.96
C GLY A 321 31.28 -7.78 -12.54
N ARG A 322 30.87 -8.92 -11.97
CA ARG A 322 29.67 -9.65 -12.40
C ARG A 322 28.46 -9.24 -11.55
N GLN A 323 27.37 -8.86 -12.21
CA GLN A 323 26.10 -8.51 -11.55
C GLN A 323 25.26 -9.77 -11.29
N PHE A 324 24.59 -9.79 -10.14
CA PHE A 324 23.68 -10.85 -9.69
C PHE A 324 22.31 -10.27 -9.36
N ILE A 325 21.26 -11.07 -9.58
CA ILE A 325 19.90 -10.85 -9.09
C ILE A 325 19.57 -11.99 -8.14
N ALA A 326 19.14 -11.70 -6.92
CA ALA A 326 18.73 -12.70 -5.94
C ALA A 326 17.27 -12.48 -5.50
N ILE A 327 16.51 -13.56 -5.35
CA ILE A 327 15.11 -13.52 -4.87
C ILE A 327 14.83 -14.69 -3.92
N ALA A 328 14.07 -14.43 -2.86
CA ALA A 328 13.51 -15.46 -2.00
C ALA A 328 12.20 -15.99 -2.59
N ALA A 329 12.06 -17.31 -2.69
CA ALA A 329 10.79 -17.98 -3.02
C ALA A 329 10.43 -19.01 -1.97
N GLY A 330 9.14 -19.19 -1.72
CA GLY A 330 8.62 -20.01 -0.63
C GLY A 330 7.12 -19.83 -0.38
N GLY A 331 6.55 -18.68 -0.77
CA GLY A 331 5.16 -18.33 -0.55
C GLY A 331 4.88 -17.68 0.82
N GLY A 332 3.63 -17.34 1.05
CA GLY A 332 3.17 -16.75 2.31
C GLY A 332 1.64 -16.74 2.44
N PRO A 333 1.08 -16.94 3.65
CA PRO A 333 -0.36 -17.16 3.84
C PRO A 333 -1.22 -15.95 3.46
N ILE A 334 -0.67 -14.74 3.61
CA ILE A 334 -1.38 -13.50 3.32
C ILE A 334 -1.69 -13.38 1.82
N ALA A 335 -0.88 -13.95 0.92
CA ALA A 335 -1.07 -13.82 -0.53
C ALA A 335 -2.32 -14.56 -1.07
N ALA A 336 -2.98 -15.40 -0.25
CA ALA A 336 -3.94 -16.39 -0.74
C ALA A 336 -5.37 -15.89 -1.06
N LEU A 337 -5.76 -14.66 -0.72
CA LEU A 337 -7.15 -14.18 -0.91
C LEU A 337 -7.60 -14.26 -2.39
N GLY A 338 -6.68 -14.06 -3.34
CA GLY A 338 -6.95 -14.17 -4.78
C GLY A 338 -6.89 -15.59 -5.35
N THR A 339 -6.45 -16.58 -4.56
CA THR A 339 -6.24 -17.95 -5.05
C THR A 339 -7.54 -18.63 -5.46
N GLY A 340 -8.64 -18.40 -4.72
CA GLY A 340 -9.95 -18.96 -5.06
C GLY A 340 -10.56 -18.42 -6.36
N LEU A 341 -10.09 -17.26 -6.84
CA LEU A 341 -10.55 -16.63 -8.08
C LEU A 341 -9.77 -17.09 -9.32
N THR A 342 -8.64 -17.76 -9.09
CA THR A 342 -7.70 -18.23 -10.12
C THR A 342 -7.36 -19.72 -9.91
N PRO A 343 -8.36 -20.61 -9.72
CA PRO A 343 -8.11 -22.00 -9.31
C PRO A 343 -7.32 -22.80 -10.35
N GLU A 344 -7.29 -22.36 -11.60
CA GLU A 344 -6.53 -22.97 -12.69
C GLU A 344 -5.02 -22.69 -12.62
N ALA A 345 -4.59 -21.69 -11.85
CA ALA A 345 -3.19 -21.31 -11.78
C ALA A 345 -2.43 -22.11 -10.71
N ASP A 346 -1.32 -22.70 -11.11
CA ASP A 346 -0.42 -23.40 -10.19
C ASP A 346 0.41 -22.40 -9.38
N MET A 347 -0.08 -22.17 -8.17
CA MET A 347 0.48 -21.30 -7.14
C MET A 347 1.11 -22.10 -5.99
N SER A 348 1.75 -23.23 -6.28
CA SER A 348 2.38 -24.08 -5.25
C SER A 348 3.36 -23.29 -4.37
N SER A 349 3.21 -23.41 -3.05
CA SER A 349 4.10 -22.83 -2.03
C SER A 349 4.90 -23.92 -1.31
N GLY A 350 5.90 -23.51 -0.53
CA GLY A 350 6.87 -24.40 0.14
C GLY A 350 8.27 -24.35 -0.50
N ASN A 351 9.15 -25.30 -0.16
CA ASN A 351 10.52 -25.38 -0.69
C ASN A 351 11.29 -24.05 -0.62
N ASN A 352 11.26 -23.42 0.55
CA ASN A 352 11.80 -22.08 0.75
C ASN A 352 13.30 -22.03 0.43
N ALA A 353 13.69 -21.17 -0.51
CA ALA A 353 15.08 -21.02 -0.93
C ALA A 353 15.37 -19.63 -1.51
N MET A 354 16.66 -19.30 -1.54
CA MET A 354 17.20 -18.16 -2.29
C MET A 354 17.65 -18.62 -3.67
N TYR A 355 17.20 -17.92 -4.70
CA TYR A 355 17.56 -18.17 -6.10
C TYR A 355 18.39 -17.00 -6.62
N VAL A 356 19.55 -17.28 -7.21
CA VAL A 356 20.51 -16.27 -7.68
C VAL A 356 20.77 -16.45 -9.18
N PHE A 357 20.67 -15.36 -9.93
CA PHE A 357 20.79 -15.31 -11.38
C PHE A 357 21.89 -14.33 -11.79
N ALA A 358 22.59 -14.64 -12.88
CA ALA A 358 23.55 -13.76 -13.54
C ALA A 358 23.63 -14.14 -15.03
N LEU A 359 24.12 -13.21 -15.86
CA LEU A 359 24.50 -13.54 -17.24
C LEU A 359 25.62 -14.60 -17.26
N PRO A 360 25.70 -15.46 -18.29
CA PRO A 360 26.84 -16.38 -18.48
C PRO A 360 28.18 -15.64 -18.45
N GLN A 361 29.25 -16.39 -18.12
CA GLN A 361 30.61 -15.85 -18.11
C GLN A 361 31.14 -15.57 -19.50
#